data_AF-A0A1H9S879-F1
#
_entry.id   AF-A0A1H9S879-F1
#
_cell.length_a   1.000
_cell.length_b   1.000
_cell.length_c   1.000
_cell.angle_alpha   90.00
_cell.angle_beta   90.00
_cell.angle_gamma   90.00
#
_symmetry.space_group_name_H-M   'P 1'
#
loop_
_entity.id
_entity.type
_entity.pdbx_description
1 polymer ?
#
loop_
_entity_poly.entity_id
_entity_poly.type
_entity_poly.pdbx_seq_one_letter_code
_entity_poly.pdbx_strand_id
1 'polypeptide(L)'
;MTARGARPATLDEGQRARDDVLAVSLPAGGQKGCLPRSLATVLLCRMRGTRVTWCVGVRTRPPFAAHAWVEAEGVLVGEDAEPAYFQRFMTTG
;
A
#
# COMPACT_ATOMS: atom_id res chain seq x y z
N MET A 1 18.12 -7.29 7.47
CA MET A 1 17.46 -6.13 8.13
C MET A 1 16.02 -6.53 8.44
N THR A 2 15.76 -7.02 9.65
CA THR A 2 14.41 -7.41 10.10
C THR A 2 13.77 -6.24 10.82
N ALA A 3 12.53 -5.93 10.47
CA ALA A 3 11.75 -4.75 10.87
C ALA A 3 11.30 -4.71 12.34
N ARG A 4 12.12 -5.24 13.27
CA ARG A 4 11.88 -5.11 14.71
C ARG A 4 12.31 -3.71 15.15
N GLY A 5 11.47 -2.70 14.90
CA GLY A 5 11.69 -1.33 15.42
C GLY A 5 11.42 -0.16 14.45
N ALA A 6 10.97 -0.41 13.22
CA ALA A 6 10.60 0.68 12.31
C ALA A 6 9.41 1.48 12.87
N ARG A 7 9.49 2.82 12.86
CA ARG A 7 8.39 3.67 13.35
C ARG A 7 7.20 3.62 12.39
N PRO A 8 5.95 3.80 12.85
CA PRO A 8 4.82 4.01 11.94
C PRO A 8 5.12 5.16 10.97
N ALA A 9 4.89 4.92 9.68
CA ALA A 9 4.97 5.94 8.64
C ALA A 9 3.78 6.92 8.77
N THR A 10 4.04 8.19 8.49
CA THR A 10 2.99 9.17 8.20
C THR A 10 2.34 8.89 6.85
N LEU A 11 1.14 9.45 6.62
CA LEU A 11 0.49 9.37 5.31
C LEU A 11 1.39 9.89 4.18
N ASP A 12 2.04 11.03 4.39
CA ASP A 12 2.94 11.65 3.41
C ASP A 12 4.15 10.76 3.08
N GLU A 13 4.74 10.11 4.08
CA GLU A 13 5.85 9.17 3.86
C GLU A 13 5.40 7.94 3.05
N GLY A 14 4.21 7.43 3.34
CA GLY A 14 3.60 6.34 2.57
C GLY A 14 3.35 6.76 1.12
N GLN A 15 2.77 7.94 0.93
CA GLN A 15 2.46 8.49 -0.39
C GLN A 15 3.73 8.68 -1.22
N ARG A 16 4.75 9.32 -0.63
CA ARG A 16 6.02 9.54 -1.30
C ARG A 16 6.70 8.22 -1.69
N ALA A 17 6.68 7.21 -0.83
CA ALA A 17 7.21 5.90 -1.16
C ALA A 17 6.45 5.24 -2.33
N ARG A 18 5.12 5.36 -2.36
CA ARG A 18 4.30 4.86 -3.47
C ARG A 18 4.62 5.58 -4.78
N ASP A 19 4.77 6.90 -4.74
CA ASP A 19 5.05 7.71 -5.92
C ASP A 19 6.44 7.43 -6.49
N ASP A 20 7.45 7.23 -5.62
CA ASP A 20 8.79 6.81 -6.04
C ASP A 20 8.75 5.44 -6.74
N VAL A 21 7.95 4.49 -6.24
CA VAL A 21 7.75 3.17 -6.88
C VAL A 21 7.11 3.33 -8.27
N LEU A 22 6.09 4.17 -8.39
CA LEU A 22 5.41 4.42 -9.67
C LEU A 22 6.31 5.11 -10.68
N ALA A 23 7.19 6.01 -10.24
CA ALA A 23 8.14 6.72 -11.10
C ALA A 23 9.16 5.78 -11.76
N VAL A 24 9.48 4.65 -11.12
CA VAL A 24 10.54 3.72 -11.59
C VAL A 24 10.01 2.38 -12.09
N SER A 25 8.69 2.14 -12.04
CA SER A 25 8.09 0.84 -12.37
C SER A 25 6.79 0.96 -13.16
N LEU A 26 6.90 0.79 -14.48
CA LEU A 26 5.75 0.71 -15.38
C LEU A 26 4.73 -0.38 -14.97
N PRO A 27 5.13 -1.61 -14.57
CA PRO A 27 4.18 -2.62 -14.12
C PRO A 27 3.42 -2.24 -12.85
N ALA A 28 4.01 -1.43 -11.96
CA ALA A 28 3.35 -0.95 -10.74
C ALA A 28 2.24 0.08 -11.04
N GLY A 29 2.35 0.84 -12.13
CA GLY A 29 1.35 1.82 -12.55
C GLY A 29 0.08 1.25 -13.17
N GLY A 30 0.11 -0.02 -13.61
CA GLY A 30 -1.02 -0.66 -14.28
C GLY A 30 -2.20 -0.97 -13.36
N GLN A 31 -3.39 -1.18 -13.95
CA GLN A 31 -4.62 -1.55 -13.23
C GLN A 31 -4.51 -2.90 -12.51
N LYS A 32 -3.66 -3.82 -13.01
CA LYS A 32 -3.31 -5.10 -12.38
C LYS A 32 -2.05 -5.03 -11.50
N GLY A 33 -1.48 -3.83 -11.34
CA GLY A 33 -0.22 -3.58 -10.63
C GLY A 33 -0.38 -3.36 -9.12
N CYS A 34 -1.57 -3.51 -8.55
CA CYS A 34 -1.83 -3.22 -7.13
C CYS A 34 -0.96 -4.06 -6.18
N LEU A 35 -0.76 -5.33 -6.48
CA LEU A 35 0.10 -6.22 -5.70
C LEU A 35 1.59 -5.80 -5.74
N PRO A 36 2.25 -5.71 -6.91
CA PRO A 36 3.66 -5.30 -6.95
C PRO A 36 3.87 -3.87 -6.42
N ARG A 37 2.93 -2.95 -6.67
CA ARG A 37 2.99 -1.57 -6.15
C ARG A 37 2.95 -1.53 -4.63
N SER A 38 1.95 -2.17 -4.02
CA SER A 38 1.78 -2.16 -2.56
C SER A 38 2.96 -2.83 -1.87
N LEU A 39 3.45 -3.97 -2.38
CA LEU A 39 4.59 -4.66 -1.80
C LEU A 39 5.90 -3.87 -1.96
N ALA A 40 6.16 -3.28 -3.14
CA ALA A 40 7.32 -2.42 -3.33
C ALA A 40 7.29 -1.20 -2.40
N THR A 41 6.11 -0.63 -2.16
CA THR A 41 5.93 0.48 -1.20
C THR A 41 6.26 0.03 0.23
N VAL A 42 5.78 -1.14 0.66
CA VAL A 42 6.12 -1.73 1.97
C VAL A 42 7.62 -1.91 2.14
N LEU A 43 8.29 -2.47 1.12
CA LEU A 43 9.73 -2.69 1.14
C LEU A 43 10.50 -1.37 1.19
N LEU A 44 10.08 -0.37 0.41
CA LEU A 44 10.70 0.96 0.41
C LEU A 44 10.54 1.69 1.75
N CYS A 45 9.35 1.66 2.36
CA CYS A 45 9.15 2.17 3.71
C CYS A 45 10.07 1.47 4.72
N ARG A 46 10.16 0.14 4.67
CA ARG A 46 11.06 -0.64 5.54
C ARG A 46 12.54 -0.25 5.37
N MET A 47 12.98 -0.03 4.13
CA MET A 47 14.34 0.46 3.86
C MET A 47 14.57 1.88 4.38
N ARG A 48 13.53 2.71 4.43
CA ARG A 48 13.54 4.07 5.00
C ARG A 48 13.37 4.11 6.52
N GLY A 49 13.26 2.96 7.19
CA GLY A 49 13.09 2.88 8.64
C GLY A 49 11.67 3.15 9.14
N THR A 50 10.69 3.18 8.23
CA THR A 50 9.26 3.33 8.57
C THR A 50 8.46 2.07 8.23
N ARG A 51 7.29 1.91 8.84
CA ARG A 51 6.35 0.82 8.55
C ARG A 51 4.99 1.36 8.15
N VAL A 52 4.45 0.79 7.09
CA VAL A 52 3.05 0.94 6.66
C VAL A 52 2.34 -0.39 6.92
N THR A 53 1.03 -0.34 7.10
CA THR A 53 0.21 -1.56 7.12
C THR A 53 -0.03 -1.99 5.69
N TRP A 54 0.36 -3.20 5.34
CA TRP A 54 0.00 -3.80 4.06
C TRP A 54 -1.34 -4.51 4.19
N CYS A 55 -2.25 -4.28 3.25
CA CYS A 55 -3.60 -4.83 3.25
C CYS A 55 -3.85 -5.61 1.95
N VAL A 56 -4.51 -6.76 2.07
CA VAL A 56 -5.01 -7.55 0.93
C VAL A 56 -6.49 -7.83 1.13
N GLY A 57 -7.26 -7.70 0.06
CA GLY A 57 -8.72 -7.78 0.11
C GLY A 57 -9.36 -7.73 -1.27
N VAL A 58 -10.56 -7.17 -1.33
CA VAL A 58 -11.35 -7.05 -2.56
C VAL A 58 -12.03 -5.69 -2.68
N ARG A 59 -12.28 -5.25 -3.91
CA ARG A 59 -13.20 -4.15 -4.23
C ARG A 59 -14.63 -4.65 -4.08
N THR A 60 -15.42 -4.05 -3.20
CA THR A 60 -16.78 -4.52 -2.89
C THR A 60 -17.82 -4.06 -3.91
N ARG A 61 -17.55 -2.98 -4.66
CA ARG A 61 -18.42 -2.48 -5.74
C ARG A 61 -17.91 -2.91 -7.12
N PRO A 62 -18.80 -3.09 -8.12
CA PRO A 62 -18.42 -3.49 -9.46
C PRO A 62 -17.38 -2.55 -10.12
N PRO A 63 -16.40 -3.09 -10.88
CA PRO A 63 -16.12 -4.51 -11.05
C PRO A 63 -15.43 -5.09 -9.80
N PHE A 64 -16.02 -6.16 -9.26
CA PHE A 64 -15.45 -6.90 -8.14
C PHE A 64 -14.10 -7.51 -8.55
N ALA A 65 -13.07 -7.23 -7.78
CA ALA A 65 -11.72 -7.73 -8.05
C ALA A 65 -10.89 -7.79 -6.77
N ALA A 66 -9.94 -8.72 -6.73
CA ALA A 66 -8.90 -8.73 -5.72
C ALA A 66 -8.10 -7.41 -5.77
N HIS A 67 -7.72 -6.91 -4.60
CA HIS A 67 -6.92 -5.70 -4.46
C HIS A 67 -5.91 -5.82 -3.32
N ALA A 68 -4.81 -5.09 -3.46
CA ALA A 68 -3.80 -4.95 -2.42
C ALA A 68 -3.37 -3.49 -2.34
N TRP A 69 -3.26 -2.96 -1.12
CA TRP A 69 -2.94 -1.56 -0.86
C TRP A 69 -2.11 -1.42 0.41
N VAL A 70 -1.71 -0.20 0.72
CA VAL A 70 -1.03 0.12 1.97
C VAL A 70 -1.82 1.19 2.72
N GLU A 71 -1.79 1.13 4.04
CA GLU A 71 -2.37 2.12 4.94
C GLU A 71 -1.27 2.71 5.82
N ALA A 72 -1.34 4.04 6.00
CA ALA A 72 -0.52 4.79 6.94
C ALA A 72 -1.46 5.65 7.78
N GLU A 73 -1.25 5.70 9.09
CA GLU A 73 -2.14 6.42 10.03
C GLU A 73 -3.63 5.99 9.92
N GLY A 74 -3.88 4.74 9.48
CA GLY A 74 -5.24 4.22 9.26
C GLY A 74 -5.92 4.70 7.97
N VAL A 75 -5.19 5.42 7.11
CA VAL A 75 -5.68 5.99 5.85
C VAL A 75 -5.05 5.25 4.67
N LEU A 76 -5.84 5.04 3.61
CA LEU A 76 -5.37 4.41 2.37
C LEU A 76 -4.38 5.33 1.66
N VAL A 77 -3.24 4.78 1.24
CA VAL A 77 -2.20 5.53 0.55
C VAL A 77 -2.42 5.47 -0.95
N GLY A 78 -2.71 6.61 -1.56
CA GLY A 78 -2.83 6.78 -3.01
C GLY A 78 -3.97 6.00 -3.65
N GLU A 79 -5.00 5.68 -2.88
CA GLU A 79 -6.24 5.10 -3.40
C GLU A 79 -7.35 6.14 -3.22
N ASP A 80 -7.87 6.68 -4.33
CA ASP A 80 -8.97 7.65 -4.34
C ASP A 80 -10.32 6.94 -4.13
N ALA A 81 -10.44 6.20 -3.03
CA ALA A 81 -11.65 5.49 -2.66
C ALA A 81 -11.91 5.61 -1.16
N GLU A 82 -13.19 5.67 -0.80
CA GLU A 82 -13.61 5.59 0.59
C GLU A 82 -13.14 4.26 1.20
N PRO A 83 -12.75 4.22 2.50
CA PRO A 83 -12.33 2.98 3.14
C PRO A 83 -13.33 1.83 3.02
N ALA A 84 -14.64 2.14 2.99
CA ALA A 84 -15.71 1.15 2.81
C ALA A 84 -15.76 0.51 1.40
N TYR A 85 -15.02 1.06 0.44
CA TYR A 85 -14.91 0.51 -0.91
C TYR A 85 -14.11 -0.80 -0.97
N PHE A 86 -13.24 -1.03 0.01
CA PHE A 86 -12.42 -2.22 0.09
C PHE A 86 -12.76 -3.07 1.31
N GLN A 87 -12.98 -4.36 1.09
CA GLN A 87 -13.10 -5.33 2.17
C GLN A 87 -11.72 -5.94 2.42
N ARG A 88 -11.17 -5.73 3.62
CA ARG A 88 -9.89 -6.31 4.06
C ARG A 88 -10.08 -7.77 4.44
N PHE A 89 -9.17 -8.64 3.99
CA PHE A 89 -9.09 -10.04 4.42
C PHE A 89 -7.83 -10.31 5.24
N MET A 90 -6.70 -9.73 4.85
CA MET A 90 -5.41 -9.90 5.51
C MET A 90 -4.74 -8.54 5.69
N THR A 91 -4.05 -8.35 6.81
CA THR A 91 -3.16 -7.21 7.03
C THR A 91 -1.84 -7.65 7.66
N THR A 92 -0.73 -6.99 7.33
CA THR A 92 0.56 -7.17 8.00
C THR A 92 1.25 -5.81 8.23
N GLY A 93 1.90 -5.65 9.38
CA GLY A 93 2.53 -4.39 9.83
C GLY A 93 4.04 -4.41 9.88
#